data_AF-A0A928XSA8-F1
#
_entry.id   AF-A0A928XSA8-F1
#
_cell.length_a   1.000
_cell.length_b   1.000
_cell.length_c   1.000
_cell.angle_alpha   90.00
_cell.angle_beta   90.00
_cell.angle_gamma   90.00
#
_symmetry.space_group_name_H-M   'P 1'
#
loop_
_entity.id
_entity.type
_entity.pdbx_description
1 polymer ?
#
loop_
_entity_poly.entity_id
_entity_poly.type
_entity_poly.pdbx_seq_one_letter_code
_entity_poly.pdbx_strand_id
1 'polypeptide(L)'
;MRERRSQRSGERGQALAYQLEACVRRAGAKFMVLADAGGLVLASSAGDPAECEEAAARLAALDLCDASVGEVWRADRSISGLCFTAMGQRLLIGIGGPSVEGALPEVRRAIEGAQRILA
;
A
#
# COMPACT_ATOMS: atom_id res chain seq x y z
N MET A 1 -18.45 -21.16 11.51
CA MET A 1 -17.17 -21.12 10.74
C MET A 1 -16.92 -19.77 10.03
N ARG A 2 -17.96 -19.07 9.53
CA ARG A 2 -17.85 -17.71 8.91
C ARG A 2 -17.36 -16.61 9.87
N GLU A 3 -17.84 -16.57 11.12
CA GLU A 3 -17.46 -15.52 12.10
C GLU A 3 -15.97 -15.48 12.43
N ARG A 4 -15.33 -16.65 12.61
CA ARG A 4 -13.88 -16.73 12.89
C ARG A 4 -13.01 -16.25 11.72
N ARG A 5 -13.45 -16.43 10.47
CA ARG A 5 -12.76 -15.88 9.29
C ARG A 5 -12.92 -14.37 9.21
N SER A 6 -14.12 -13.86 9.51
CA SER A 6 -14.38 -12.42 9.51
C SER A 6 -13.56 -11.70 10.57
N GLN A 7 -13.45 -12.25 11.78
CA GLN A 7 -12.64 -11.71 12.87
C GLN A 7 -11.15 -11.69 12.51
N ARG A 8 -10.60 -12.81 12.00
CA ARG A 8 -9.21 -12.87 11.53
C ARG A 8 -8.91 -11.90 10.39
N SER A 9 -9.86 -11.70 9.47
CA SER A 9 -9.73 -10.72 8.39
C SER A 9 -9.70 -9.29 8.92
N GLY A 10 -10.52 -8.98 9.94
CA GLY A 10 -10.52 -7.68 10.62
C GLY A 10 -9.21 -7.42 11.37
N GLU A 11 -8.68 -8.40 12.10
CA GLU A 11 -7.40 -8.28 12.81
C GLU A 11 -6.22 -8.07 11.86
N ARG A 12 -6.18 -8.80 10.73
CA ARG A 12 -5.16 -8.63 9.69
C ARG A 12 -5.26 -7.27 9.00
N GLY A 13 -6.47 -6.82 8.65
CA GLY A 13 -6.68 -5.49 8.05
C GLY A 13 -6.20 -4.37 8.98
N GLN A 14 -6.51 -4.46 10.28
CA GLN A 14 -6.06 -3.50 11.26
C GLN A 14 -4.54 -3.52 11.45
N ALA A 15 -3.93 -4.71 11.50
CA ALA A 15 -2.47 -4.83 11.60
C ALA A 15 -1.75 -4.25 10.37
N LEU A 16 -2.31 -4.47 9.17
CA LEU A 16 -1.81 -3.86 7.94
C LEU A 16 -1.91 -2.34 8.00
N ALA A 17 -3.06 -1.78 8.39
CA ALA A 17 -3.24 -0.33 8.52
C ALA A 17 -2.19 0.31 9.45
N TYR A 18 -1.94 -0.31 10.62
CA TYR A 18 -0.91 0.18 11.54
C TYR A 18 0.51 0.08 10.98
N GLN A 19 0.81 -1.00 10.24
CA GLN A 19 2.10 -1.15 9.57
C GLN A 19 2.31 -0.05 8.53
N LEU A 20 1.30 0.24 7.70
CA LEU A 20 1.34 1.30 6.69
C LEU A 20 1.50 2.67 7.34
N GLU A 21 0.73 2.97 8.39
CA GLU A 21 0.81 4.24 9.12
C GLU A 21 2.19 4.46 9.77
N ALA A 22 2.82 3.41 10.30
CA ALA A 22 4.18 3.51 10.81
C ALA A 22 5.21 3.85 9.71
N CYS A 23 5.03 3.31 8.51
CA CYS A 23 5.90 3.59 7.37
C CYS A 23 5.68 5.02 6.82
N VAL A 24 4.42 5.47 6.74
CA VAL A 24 4.08 6.86 6.37
C VAL A 24 4.74 7.87 7.31
N ARG A 25 4.60 7.68 8.63
CA ARG A 25 5.20 8.58 9.62
C ARG A 25 6.72 8.64 9.52
N ARG A 26 7.39 7.52 9.23
CA ARG A 26 8.85 7.49 9.04
C ARG A 26 9.31 8.17 7.75
N ALA A 27 8.56 8.00 6.67
CA ALA A 27 8.85 8.63 5.40
C ALA A 27 8.54 10.14 5.37
N GLY A 28 7.78 10.65 6.34
CA GLY A 28 7.21 12.01 6.23
C GLY A 28 6.21 12.15 5.07
N ALA A 29 5.62 11.03 4.63
CA ALA A 29 4.65 11.00 3.54
C ALA A 29 3.23 11.34 4.05
N LYS A 30 2.29 11.52 3.12
CA LYS A 30 0.88 11.79 3.45
C LYS A 30 0.08 10.51 3.67
N PHE A 31 0.28 9.51 2.81
CA PHE A 31 -0.43 8.24 2.89
C PHE A 31 0.37 7.09 2.30
N MET A 32 -0.04 5.88 2.64
CA MET A 32 0.41 4.64 2.01
C MET A 32 -0.79 3.70 1.85
N VAL A 33 -0.82 2.98 0.74
CA VAL A 33 -1.92 2.10 0.36
C VAL A 33 -1.39 0.74 -0.05
N LEU A 34 -2.08 -0.32 0.37
CA LEU A 34 -1.95 -1.69 -0.11
C LEU A 34 -3.21 -2.03 -0.90
N ALA A 35 -3.05 -2.47 -2.14
CA ALA A 35 -4.14 -2.82 -3.03
C ALA A 35 -3.86 -4.15 -3.74
N ASP A 36 -4.90 -4.74 -4.34
CA ASP A 36 -4.72 -5.83 -5.29
C ASP A 36 -4.31 -5.31 -6.68
N ALA A 37 -4.05 -6.22 -7.61
CA ALA A 37 -3.70 -5.88 -8.99
C ALA A 37 -4.82 -5.15 -9.78
N GLY A 38 -6.06 -5.18 -9.29
CA GLY A 38 -7.19 -4.44 -9.87
C GLY A 38 -7.36 -3.03 -9.28
N GLY A 39 -6.54 -2.64 -8.30
CA GLY A 39 -6.64 -1.35 -7.63
C GLY A 39 -7.65 -1.34 -6.48
N LEU A 40 -8.15 -2.49 -6.03
CA LEU A 40 -9.00 -2.57 -4.83
C LEU A 40 -8.14 -2.39 -3.58
N VAL A 41 -8.46 -1.39 -2.76
CA VAL A 41 -7.76 -1.13 -1.50
C VAL A 41 -8.03 -2.26 -0.50
N LEU A 42 -6.95 -2.87 -0.02
CA LEU A 42 -6.98 -3.91 1.02
C LEU A 42 -6.67 -3.32 2.40
N ALA A 43 -5.79 -2.32 2.45
CA ALA A 43 -5.46 -1.54 3.65
C ALA A 43 -4.86 -0.20 3.25
N SER A 44 -5.01 0.82 4.10
CA SER A 44 -4.36 2.12 3.95
C SER A 44 -3.91 2.65 5.31
N SER A 45 -2.95 3.57 5.30
CA SER A 45 -2.65 4.38 6.48
C SER A 45 -3.84 5.28 6.84
N ALA A 46 -3.88 5.79 8.07
CA ALA A 46 -4.80 6.85 8.46
C ALA A 46 -4.59 8.08 7.54
N GLY A 47 -5.58 8.39 6.71
CA GLY A 47 -5.53 9.41 5.67
C GLY A 47 -6.88 9.54 4.97
N ASP A 48 -6.97 10.42 3.97
CA ASP A 48 -8.17 10.56 3.15
C ASP A 48 -8.40 9.27 2.33
N PRO A 49 -9.51 8.53 2.53
CA PRO A 49 -9.80 7.32 1.79
C PRO A 49 -9.83 7.55 0.27
N ALA A 50 -10.34 8.69 -0.18
CA ALA A 50 -10.44 9.01 -1.60
C ALA A 50 -9.06 9.14 -2.26
N GLU A 51 -8.06 9.65 -1.53
CA GLU A 51 -6.68 9.71 -2.03
C GLU A 51 -6.04 8.33 -2.14
N CYS A 52 -6.34 7.43 -1.18
CA CYS A 52 -5.86 6.06 -1.21
C CYS A 52 -6.48 5.26 -2.35
N GLU A 53 -7.79 5.42 -2.59
CA GLU A 53 -8.50 4.81 -3.70
C GLU A 53 -7.97 5.31 -5.06
N GLU A 54 -7.78 6.62 -5.22
CA GLU A 54 -7.20 7.20 -6.43
C GLU A 54 -5.78 6.66 -6.67
N ALA A 55 -4.96 6.57 -5.62
CA ALA A 55 -3.61 6.05 -5.72
C ALA A 55 -3.58 4.58 -6.10
N ALA A 56 -4.44 3.74 -5.49
CA ALA A 56 -4.56 2.34 -5.82
C ALA A 56 -4.97 2.12 -7.29
N ALA A 57 -5.98 2.86 -7.77
CA ALA A 57 -6.41 2.79 -9.16
C ALA A 57 -5.29 3.17 -10.14
N ARG A 58 -4.50 4.19 -9.81
CA ARG A 58 -3.36 4.62 -10.64
C ARG A 58 -2.23 3.60 -10.65
N LEU A 59 -1.88 3.04 -9.51
CA LEU A 59 -0.86 1.99 -9.41
C LEU A 59 -1.27 0.76 -10.21
N ALA A 60 -2.55 0.40 -10.21
CA ALA A 60 -3.08 -0.72 -10.99
C ALA A 60 -3.02 -0.47 -12.51
N ALA A 61 -3.08 0.79 -12.93
CA ALA A 61 -2.91 1.17 -14.33
C ALA A 61 -1.44 1.17 -14.79
N LEU A 62 -0.48 1.12 -13.85
CA LEU A 62 0.93 0.98 -14.18
C LEU A 62 1.27 -0.49 -14.42
N ASP A 63 2.03 -0.76 -15.48
CA ASP A 63 2.55 -2.10 -15.76
C ASP A 63 3.77 -2.43 -14.87
N LEU A 64 3.53 -2.46 -13.55
CA LEU A 64 4.59 -2.68 -12.56
C LEU A 64 5.02 -4.15 -12.57
N CYS A 65 6.22 -4.47 -13.06
CA CYS A 65 6.82 -5.78 -12.81
C CYS A 65 7.42 -5.86 -11.40
N ASP A 66 7.69 -7.08 -10.90
CA ASP A 66 8.29 -7.27 -9.57
C ASP A 66 9.58 -6.43 -9.45
N ALA A 67 9.64 -5.60 -8.42
CA ALA A 67 10.70 -4.62 -8.15
C ALA A 67 10.76 -3.35 -9.03
N SER A 68 9.77 -3.09 -9.89
CA SER A 68 9.66 -1.81 -10.59
C SER A 68 9.04 -0.72 -9.71
N VAL A 69 9.69 0.45 -9.70
CA VAL A 69 9.16 1.66 -9.08
C VAL A 69 8.31 2.38 -10.11
N GLY A 70 7.03 2.54 -9.82
CA GLY A 70 6.14 3.42 -10.58
C GLY A 70 5.99 4.75 -9.91
N GLU A 71 6.15 5.86 -10.64
CA GLU A 71 5.82 7.19 -10.16
C GLU A 71 4.63 7.81 -10.91
N VAL A 72 3.64 8.31 -10.17
CA VAL A 72 2.53 9.07 -10.74
C VAL A 72 2.46 10.46 -10.13
N TRP A 73 2.43 11.46 -11.00
CA TRP A 73 2.38 12.87 -10.61
C TRP A 73 0.96 13.42 -10.82
N ARG A 74 0.48 14.23 -9.87
CA ARG A 74 -0.70 15.08 -10.05
C ARG A 74 -0.44 16.41 -9.38
N ALA A 75 -0.46 17.51 -10.14
CA ALA A 75 -0.45 18.92 -9.70
C ALA A 75 0.56 19.31 -8.60
N ASP A 76 0.42 18.76 -7.38
CA ASP A 76 1.17 19.02 -6.16
C ASP A 76 1.67 17.76 -5.41
N ARG A 77 1.44 16.56 -5.95
CA ARG A 77 1.73 15.29 -5.28
C ARG A 77 2.30 14.22 -6.20
N SER A 78 3.17 13.41 -5.62
CA SER A 78 3.81 12.25 -6.23
C SER A 78 3.38 10.98 -5.50
N ILE A 79 3.21 9.90 -6.25
CA ILE A 79 2.94 8.55 -5.73
C ILE A 79 4.03 7.64 -6.24
N SER A 80 4.76 6.97 -5.34
CA SER A 80 5.71 5.90 -5.71
C SER A 80 5.17 4.57 -5.25
N GLY A 81 5.32 3.52 -6.06
CA GLY A 81 4.86 2.19 -5.66
C GLY A 81 5.67 1.04 -6.25
N LEU A 82 5.47 -0.14 -5.66
CA LEU A 82 6.03 -1.42 -6.06
C LEU A 82 4.90 -2.46 -6.13
N CYS A 83 5.08 -3.50 -6.95
CA CYS A 83 4.30 -4.72 -6.81
C CYS A 83 5.10 -5.82 -6.10
N PHE A 84 4.38 -6.77 -5.51
CA PHE A 84 4.93 -7.98 -4.93
C PHE A 84 3.87 -9.09 -4.90
N THR A 85 4.29 -10.33 -4.72
CA THR A 85 3.38 -11.47 -4.57
C THR A 85 3.25 -11.89 -3.10
N ALA A 86 2.01 -12.10 -2.64
CA ALA A 86 1.71 -12.69 -1.34
C ALA A 86 0.50 -13.64 -1.46
N MET A 87 0.57 -14.83 -0.83
CA MET A 87 -0.46 -15.86 -0.91
C MET A 87 -0.90 -16.23 -2.34
N GLY A 88 0.01 -16.14 -3.32
CA GLY A 88 -0.30 -16.40 -4.74
C GLY A 88 -1.07 -15.27 -5.45
N GLN A 89 -1.26 -14.12 -4.80
CA GLN A 89 -1.88 -12.94 -5.37
C GLN A 89 -0.84 -11.84 -5.58
N ARG A 90 -0.94 -11.14 -6.72
CA ARG A 90 -0.16 -9.92 -6.99
C ARG A 90 -0.81 -8.76 -6.25
N LEU A 91 -0.04 -8.12 -5.40
CA LEU A 91 -0.41 -6.96 -4.61
C LEU A 91 0.42 -5.76 -5.02
N LEU A 92 -0.16 -4.59 -4.84
CA LEU A 92 0.43 -3.29 -5.12
C LEU A 92 0.57 -2.55 -3.80
N ILE A 93 1.71 -1.91 -3.59
CA ILE A 93 1.90 -1.00 -2.48
C ILE A 93 2.38 0.33 -3.01
N GLY A 94 1.82 1.43 -2.49
CA GLY A 94 2.24 2.76 -2.88
C GLY A 94 2.23 3.72 -1.74
N ILE A 95 3.09 4.71 -1.83
CA ILE A 95 3.24 5.81 -0.89
C ILE A 95 3.05 7.11 -1.65
N GLY A 96 2.32 8.06 -1.06
CA GLY A 96 2.02 9.33 -1.70
C GLY A 96 2.10 10.51 -0.75
N GLY A 97 2.38 11.68 -1.32
CA GLY A 97 2.50 12.94 -0.60
C GLY A 97 3.10 14.06 -1.44
N PRO A 98 3.38 15.23 -0.83
CA PRO A 98 4.00 16.37 -1.51
C PRO A 98 5.40 16.06 -2.06
N SER A 99 6.12 15.16 -1.37
CA SER A 99 7.35 14.53 -1.86
C SER A 99 7.38 13.09 -1.39
N VAL A 100 7.87 12.21 -2.27
CA VAL A 100 8.13 10.79 -1.99
C VAL A 100 9.59 10.43 -2.26
N GLU A 101 10.45 11.46 -2.35
CA GLU A 101 11.89 11.26 -2.52
C GLU A 101 12.44 10.46 -1.34
N GLY A 102 13.15 9.37 -1.64
CA GLY A 102 13.67 8.47 -0.60
C GLY A 102 12.60 7.62 0.09
N ALA A 103 11.37 7.52 -0.41
CA ALA A 103 10.32 6.72 0.20
C ALA A 103 10.44 5.21 -0.05
N LEU A 104 11.25 4.80 -1.03
CA LEU A 104 11.44 3.39 -1.42
C LEU A 104 11.81 2.44 -0.26
N PRO A 105 12.69 2.80 0.70
CA PRO A 105 12.97 1.97 1.87
C PRO A 105 11.73 1.72 2.74
N GLU A 106 10.85 2.70 2.92
CA GLU A 106 9.61 2.52 3.68
C GLU A 106 8.59 1.69 2.90
N VAL A 107 8.53 1.82 1.56
CA VAL A 107 7.72 0.93 0.72
C VAL A 107 8.18 -0.52 0.88
N ARG A 108 9.49 -0.79 0.80
CA ARG A 108 10.05 -2.14 1.00
C ARG A 108 9.77 -2.68 2.40
N ARG A 109 9.96 -1.86 3.44
CA ARG A 109 9.63 -2.24 4.83
C ARG A 109 8.14 -2.54 4.99
N ALA A 110 7.28 -1.81 4.30
CA ALA A 110 5.85 -2.07 4.31
C ALA A 110 5.51 -3.40 3.63
N ILE A 111 6.18 -3.76 2.52
CA ILE A 111 6.05 -5.09 1.89
C ILE A 111 6.44 -6.21 2.86
N GLU A 112 7.62 -6.11 3.49
CA GLU A 112 8.10 -7.11 4.44
C GLU A 112 7.16 -7.26 5.66
N GLY A 113 6.56 -6.15 6.10
CA GLY A 113 5.53 -6.17 7.14
C GLY A 113 4.24 -6.85 6.66
N ALA A 114 3.75 -6.48 5.48
CA ALA A 114 2.55 -7.05 4.90
C ALA A 114 2.69 -8.55 4.66
N GLN A 115 3.82 -9.01 4.13
CA GLN A 115 4.10 -10.43 3.93
C GLN A 115 4.07 -11.23 5.24
N ARG A 116 4.59 -10.67 6.34
CA ARG A 116 4.52 -11.31 7.67
C ARG A 116 3.11 -11.38 8.24
N ILE A 117 2.28 -10.36 7.99
CA ILE A 117 0.89 -10.31 8.49
C ILE A 117 -0.02 -11.24 7.67
N LEU A 118 0.26 -11.37 6.37
CA LEU A 118 -0.51 -12.18 5.44
C LEU A 118 -0.12 -13.67 5.43
N ALA A 119 1.06 -14.02 5.93
CA ALA A 119 1.52 -15.40 6.10
C ALA A 119 0.58 -16.29 6.95
#